data_AF-A0A662UMJ8-F1
#
_entry.id   AF-A0A662UMJ8-F1
#
_cell.length_a   1.000
_cell.length_b   1.000
_cell.length_c   1.000
_cell.angle_alpha   90.00
_cell.angle_beta   90.00
_cell.angle_gamma   90.00
#
_symmetry.space_group_name_H-M   'P 1'
#
loop_
_entity.id
_entity.type
_entity.pdbx_description
1 polymer ?
#
loop_
_entity_poly.entity_id
_entity_poly.type
_entity_poly.pdbx_seq_one_letter_code
_entity_poly.pdbx_strand_id
1 'polypeptide(L)'
;MVWSSLIIRPVITCNGNCIGCPWTSSSIERNILPVQIFNRLYKLIRDYSFDESIILCPNPYLHPKIKYFIHKLRDLSGKVYVLLPIKHVRNLTKDLVNDIDEFVMVTSNYIELFNEEKYIKALLSHGVENFSIYLALKTIDINIENILSSINICRKYGLKLRIGEIPYSYIYVLDLQRFLIERGYEVSLPYGYLYGYRAYTAYIDDYRVTILTKPLREECRKLYLDSIGRLYKCPFLSEYIDLTNDTISIGVIRKIMFSDCPIKYRLQDYIPAINISLVTTDGKIIPKDILELLEVLMHTKSFRTACELLGYKPSTYIEKIHSLEKRIGFKLIVTNRGGHKRGITLLTPEALRLLEKYKVIREYISKKMFEGKYRNFII
;
A
#
# COMPACT_ATOMS: atom_id res chain seq x y z
N MET A 1 2.26 -12.31 1.97
CA MET A 1 0.91 -12.13 2.55
C MET A 1 0.29 -10.95 1.80
N VAL A 2 -0.94 -11.08 1.28
CA VAL A 2 -1.55 -10.07 0.39
C VAL A 2 -2.34 -9.08 1.25
N TRP A 3 -2.01 -7.78 1.15
CA TRP A 3 -2.63 -6.73 1.96
C TRP A 3 -4.11 -6.55 1.62
N SER A 4 -4.96 -6.38 2.63
CA SER A 4 -6.40 -6.18 2.49
C SER A 4 -6.97 -5.12 3.42
N SER A 5 -7.88 -4.30 2.89
CA SER A 5 -8.47 -3.16 3.60
C SER A 5 -9.99 -3.24 3.63
N LEU A 6 -10.58 -3.07 4.82
CA LEU A 6 -12.03 -2.93 5.01
C LEU A 6 -12.39 -1.46 5.18
N ILE A 7 -13.15 -0.90 4.26
CA ILE A 7 -13.53 0.51 4.25
C ILE A 7 -15.02 0.62 4.57
N ILE A 8 -15.37 1.48 5.51
CA ILE A 8 -16.76 1.71 5.91
C ILE A 8 -17.08 3.19 5.86
N ARG A 9 -18.15 3.53 5.15
CA ARG A 9 -18.74 4.86 5.18
C ARG A 9 -20.05 4.80 5.97
N PRO A 10 -20.05 5.20 7.25
CA PRO A 10 -21.23 5.04 8.09
C PRO A 10 -22.33 6.07 7.81
N VAL A 11 -22.04 7.17 7.11
CA VAL A 11 -22.99 8.25 6.83
C VAL A 11 -23.07 8.57 5.33
N ILE A 12 -24.26 8.94 4.86
CA ILE A 12 -24.54 9.15 3.43
C ILE A 12 -23.82 10.39 2.91
N THR A 13 -23.85 11.49 3.67
CA THR A 13 -23.24 12.75 3.28
C THR A 13 -22.36 13.31 4.39
N CYS A 14 -21.40 14.13 3.99
CA CYS A 14 -20.58 14.92 4.89
C CYS A 14 -20.68 16.40 4.52
N ASN A 15 -20.74 17.28 5.50
CA ASN A 15 -20.66 18.73 5.33
C ASN A 15 -19.22 19.26 5.29
N GLY A 16 -18.24 18.38 5.03
CA GLY A 16 -16.86 18.80 4.78
C GLY A 16 -16.76 19.54 3.45
N ASN A 17 -15.82 20.48 3.35
CA ASN A 17 -15.54 21.17 2.08
C ASN A 17 -14.34 20.55 1.36
N CYS A 18 -14.14 19.23 1.50
CA CYS A 18 -13.03 18.53 0.86
C CYS A 18 -13.16 18.62 -0.65
N ILE A 19 -12.11 19.07 -1.33
CA ILE A 19 -12.19 19.31 -2.76
C ILE A 19 -12.32 17.97 -3.51
N GLY A 20 -13.28 17.91 -4.43
CA GLY A 20 -13.53 16.76 -5.31
C GLY A 20 -14.01 15.50 -4.57
N CYS A 21 -14.54 15.66 -3.36
CA CYS A 21 -15.13 14.57 -2.61
C CYS A 21 -16.50 14.20 -3.20
N PRO A 22 -16.75 12.92 -3.52
CA PRO A 22 -18.01 12.49 -4.12
C PRO A 22 -19.18 12.43 -3.13
N TRP A 23 -18.94 12.70 -1.84
CA TRP A 23 -19.92 12.52 -0.75
C TRP A 23 -20.22 13.82 0.01
N THR A 24 -19.81 14.97 -0.52
CA THR A 24 -20.13 16.27 0.08
C THR A 24 -21.55 16.68 -0.23
N SER A 25 -22.29 17.11 0.79
CA SER A 25 -23.61 17.73 0.63
C SER A 25 -23.78 18.89 1.61
N SER A 26 -24.53 19.90 1.19
CA SER A 26 -25.00 20.98 2.06
C SER A 26 -26.05 20.49 3.07
N SER A 27 -26.79 19.42 2.74
CA SER A 27 -27.73 18.74 3.63
C SER A 27 -27.07 17.51 4.27
N ILE A 28 -27.05 17.48 5.60
CA ILE A 28 -26.54 16.32 6.37
C ILE A 28 -27.70 15.35 6.59
N GLU A 29 -27.69 14.24 5.88
CA GLU A 29 -28.56 13.11 6.24
C GLU A 29 -27.97 12.38 7.43
N ARG A 30 -28.69 12.39 8.56
CA ARG A 30 -28.24 11.76 9.82
C ARG A 30 -28.45 10.25 9.87
N ASN A 31 -28.81 9.63 8.76
CA ASN A 31 -28.97 8.19 8.69
C ASN A 31 -27.60 7.52 8.75
N ILE A 32 -27.31 6.95 9.92
CA ILE A 32 -26.11 6.16 10.16
C ILE A 32 -26.42 4.71 9.87
N LEU A 33 -25.49 4.05 9.16
CA LEU A 33 -25.46 2.62 8.85
C LEU A 33 -26.18 1.79 9.94
N PRO A 34 -27.21 1.02 9.59
CA PRO A 34 -27.88 0.16 10.55
C PRO A 34 -26.94 -0.89 11.14
N VAL A 35 -26.98 -1.05 12.47
CA VAL A 35 -26.13 -2.00 13.21
C VAL A 35 -26.39 -3.43 12.77
N GLN A 36 -27.65 -3.76 12.44
CA GLN A 36 -28.05 -5.08 11.97
C GLN A 36 -27.33 -5.46 10.67
N ILE A 37 -27.23 -4.51 9.73
CA ILE A 37 -26.55 -4.70 8.44
C ILE A 37 -25.04 -4.89 8.66
N PHE A 38 -24.43 -4.04 9.49
CA PHE A 38 -23.01 -4.18 9.82
C PHE A 38 -22.72 -5.53 10.49
N ASN A 39 -23.55 -5.96 11.45
CA ASN A 39 -23.40 -7.24 12.14
C ASN A 39 -23.52 -8.43 11.22
N ARG A 40 -24.36 -8.31 10.20
CA ARG A 40 -24.47 -9.33 9.17
C ARG A 40 -23.17 -9.46 8.38
N LEU A 41 -22.59 -8.34 7.94
CA LEU A 41 -21.27 -8.36 7.29
C LEU A 41 -20.23 -8.97 8.24
N TYR A 42 -20.15 -8.47 9.47
CA TYR A 42 -19.23 -8.95 10.50
C TYR A 42 -19.30 -10.47 10.68
N LYS A 43 -20.50 -11.04 10.81
CA LYS A 43 -20.68 -12.51 10.93
C LYS A 43 -20.14 -13.27 9.73
N LEU A 44 -20.31 -12.74 8.52
CA LEU A 44 -19.83 -13.39 7.30
C LEU A 44 -18.30 -13.36 7.20
N ILE A 45 -17.66 -12.27 7.64
CA ILE A 45 -16.21 -12.04 7.48
C ILE A 45 -15.41 -12.25 8.77
N ARG A 46 -16.01 -12.71 9.87
CA ARG A 46 -15.37 -12.84 11.19
C ARG A 46 -14.09 -13.68 11.19
N ASP A 47 -14.02 -14.67 10.30
CA ASP A 47 -12.90 -15.59 10.19
C ASP A 47 -11.83 -15.08 9.19
N TYR A 48 -11.99 -13.85 8.70
CA TYR A 48 -11.04 -13.18 7.82
C TYR A 48 -10.40 -11.99 8.57
N SER A 49 -9.06 -11.94 8.56
CA SER A 49 -8.31 -10.83 9.14
C SER A 49 -7.93 -9.84 8.05
N PHE A 50 -8.34 -8.58 8.21
CA PHE A 50 -7.87 -7.47 7.38
C PHE A 50 -6.60 -6.87 7.99
N ASP A 51 -5.74 -6.29 7.16
CA ASP A 51 -4.56 -5.59 7.64
C ASP A 51 -4.94 -4.24 8.26
N GLU A 52 -6.00 -3.61 7.73
CA GLU A 52 -6.51 -2.33 8.20
C GLU A 52 -8.02 -2.18 7.96
N SER A 53 -8.66 -1.41 8.83
CA SER A 53 -10.00 -0.88 8.64
C SER A 53 -9.98 0.64 8.56
N ILE A 54 -10.80 1.21 7.68
CA ILE A 54 -10.90 2.65 7.48
C ILE A 54 -12.35 3.10 7.60
N ILE A 55 -12.62 4.04 8.50
CA ILE A 55 -13.92 4.71 8.62
C ILE A 55 -13.86 6.08 7.93
N LEU A 56 -14.75 6.29 6.96
CA LEU A 56 -14.81 7.51 6.17
C LEU A 56 -15.77 8.54 6.77
N CYS A 57 -15.24 9.67 7.24
CA CYS A 57 -15.98 10.87 7.63
C CYS A 57 -17.22 10.60 8.51
N PRO A 58 -17.10 9.93 9.68
CA PRO A 58 -18.24 9.53 10.51
C PRO A 58 -18.85 10.71 11.28
N ASN A 59 -19.39 11.73 10.61
CA ASN A 59 -20.03 12.87 11.27
C ASN A 59 -21.53 12.60 11.49
N PRO A 60 -22.06 12.58 12.74
CA PRO A 60 -21.43 12.95 14.02
C PRO A 60 -20.55 11.87 14.65
N TYR A 61 -19.33 12.28 15.05
CA TYR A 61 -18.25 11.40 15.53
C TYR A 61 -18.58 10.66 16.84
N LEU A 62 -19.34 11.31 17.72
CA LEU A 62 -19.69 10.79 19.05
C LEU A 62 -20.95 9.90 19.04
N HIS A 63 -21.49 9.58 17.86
CA HIS A 63 -22.69 8.75 17.81
C HIS A 63 -22.40 7.32 18.32
N PRO A 64 -23.24 6.72 19.17
CA PRO A 64 -22.98 5.41 19.77
C PRO A 64 -22.69 4.29 18.76
N LYS A 65 -23.36 4.33 17.60
CA LYS A 65 -23.09 3.39 16.49
C LYS A 65 -21.64 3.48 15.95
N ILE A 66 -21.03 4.66 15.94
CA ILE A 66 -19.65 4.83 15.45
C ILE A 66 -18.68 4.13 16.41
N LYS A 67 -18.85 4.34 17.73
CA LYS A 67 -18.07 3.63 18.75
C LYS A 67 -18.24 2.11 18.64
N TYR A 68 -19.47 1.66 18.40
CA TYR A 68 -19.77 0.25 18.15
C TYR A 68 -19.00 -0.31 16.93
N PHE A 69 -19.00 0.41 15.81
CA PHE A 69 -18.27 0.00 14.62
C PHE A 69 -16.77 -0.05 14.85
N ILE A 70 -16.18 0.96 15.50
CA ILE A 70 -14.75 1.00 15.83
C ILE A 70 -14.37 -0.26 16.62
N HIS A 71 -15.10 -0.56 17.69
CA HIS A 71 -14.82 -1.72 18.54
C HIS A 71 -14.86 -3.03 17.73
N LYS A 72 -15.88 -3.21 16.90
CA LYS A 72 -16.02 -4.41 16.07
C LYS A 72 -14.98 -4.52 14.96
N LEU A 73 -14.50 -3.40 14.42
CA LEU A 73 -13.44 -3.39 13.40
C LEU A 73 -12.08 -3.77 13.99
N ARG A 74 -11.83 -3.50 15.27
CA ARG A 74 -10.62 -3.98 15.96
C ARG A 74 -10.57 -5.51 16.06
N ASP A 75 -11.72 -6.17 16.15
CA ASP A 75 -11.79 -7.64 16.10
C ASP A 75 -11.38 -8.19 14.72
N LEU A 76 -11.59 -7.40 13.65
CA LEU A 76 -11.39 -7.83 12.25
C LEU A 76 -10.07 -7.37 11.65
N SER A 77 -9.39 -6.41 12.27
CA SER A 77 -8.23 -5.77 11.66
C SER A 77 -7.16 -5.37 12.66
N GLY A 78 -5.90 -5.43 12.23
CA GLY A 78 -4.77 -5.05 13.07
C GLY A 78 -4.72 -3.55 13.39
N LYS A 79 -5.33 -2.71 12.55
CA LYS A 79 -5.38 -1.24 12.72
C LYS A 79 -6.72 -0.66 12.26
N VAL A 80 -7.21 0.33 12.97
CA VAL A 80 -8.42 1.09 12.64
C VAL A 80 -8.08 2.57 12.47
N TYR A 81 -8.43 3.10 11.30
CA TYR A 81 -8.20 4.47 10.90
C TYR A 81 -9.50 5.24 10.72
N VAL A 82 -9.50 6.53 11.05
CA VAL A 82 -10.63 7.41 10.79
C VAL A 82 -10.19 8.60 9.96
N LEU A 83 -10.77 8.74 8.77
CA LEU A 83 -10.57 9.91 7.92
C LEU A 83 -11.61 10.97 8.25
N LEU A 84 -11.18 12.23 8.37
CA LEU A 84 -12.06 13.37 8.57
C LEU A 84 -11.54 14.63 7.89
N PRO A 85 -12.42 15.56 7.47
CA PRO A 85 -11.99 16.88 7.00
C PRO A 85 -11.29 17.65 8.11
N ILE A 86 -10.17 18.34 7.82
CA ILE A 86 -9.40 19.10 8.82
C ILE A 86 -10.28 20.08 9.63
N LYS A 87 -11.30 20.68 9.01
CA LYS A 87 -12.27 21.60 9.67
C LYS A 87 -13.07 20.96 10.81
N HIS A 88 -13.10 19.63 10.88
CA HIS A 88 -13.80 18.90 11.93
C HIS A 88 -12.89 18.50 13.09
N VAL A 89 -11.61 18.88 13.05
CA VAL A 89 -10.66 18.65 14.17
C VAL A 89 -11.19 19.19 15.50
N ARG A 90 -11.92 20.31 15.46
CA ARG A 90 -12.56 20.94 16.63
C ARG A 90 -13.63 20.08 17.31
N ASN A 91 -14.13 19.05 16.63
CA ASN A 91 -15.15 18.14 17.15
C ASN A 91 -14.55 16.85 17.76
N LEU A 92 -13.22 16.71 17.75
CA LEU A 92 -12.54 15.54 18.31
C LEU A 92 -12.42 15.67 19.82
N THR A 93 -12.75 14.59 20.54
CA THR A 93 -12.56 14.48 21.98
C THR A 93 -11.56 13.39 22.30
N LYS A 94 -10.90 13.47 23.46
CA LYS A 94 -9.92 12.48 23.92
C LYS A 94 -10.48 11.04 23.98
N ASP A 95 -11.76 10.88 24.31
CA ASP A 95 -12.41 9.56 24.39
C ASP A 95 -12.52 8.86 23.04
N LEU A 96 -12.85 9.62 21.98
CA LEU A 96 -12.86 9.08 20.63
C LEU A 96 -11.44 8.68 20.22
N VAL A 97 -10.45 9.43 20.72
CA VAL A 97 -9.07 9.31 20.28
C VAL A 97 -8.40 8.03 20.75
N ASN A 98 -8.69 7.56 21.97
CA ASN A 98 -8.04 6.38 22.54
C ASN A 98 -8.45 5.06 21.88
N ASP A 99 -9.61 5.02 21.21
CA ASP A 99 -10.17 3.81 20.62
C ASP A 99 -9.69 3.56 19.18
N ILE A 100 -8.93 4.48 18.58
CA ILE A 100 -8.53 4.51 17.17
C ILE A 100 -7.01 4.57 17.04
N ASP A 101 -6.43 3.82 16.11
CA ASP A 101 -4.98 3.81 15.88
C ASP A 101 -4.47 5.12 15.31
N GLU A 102 -5.22 5.76 14.42
CA GLU A 102 -4.90 7.09 13.90
C GLU A 102 -6.08 7.83 13.25
N PHE A 103 -6.16 9.14 13.54
CA PHE A 103 -6.99 10.08 12.78
C PHE A 103 -6.22 10.68 11.62
N VAL A 104 -6.86 10.67 10.47
CA VAL A 104 -6.30 11.20 9.24
C VAL A 104 -7.08 12.46 8.89
N MET A 105 -6.48 13.60 9.18
CA MET A 105 -7.08 14.90 8.89
C MET A 105 -6.81 15.27 7.44
N VAL A 106 -7.85 15.20 6.62
CA VAL A 106 -7.80 15.45 5.19
C VAL A 106 -7.94 16.95 4.94
N THR A 107 -6.95 17.53 4.28
CA THR A 107 -6.94 18.93 3.81
C THR A 107 -6.58 18.95 2.33
N SER A 108 -6.99 19.99 1.60
CA SER A 108 -6.58 20.16 0.19
C SER A 108 -5.47 21.20 0.01
N ASN A 109 -5.22 22.03 1.02
CA ASN A 109 -4.22 23.08 0.96
C ASN A 109 -3.69 23.47 2.36
N TYR A 110 -2.55 24.16 2.37
CA TYR A 110 -1.92 24.62 3.61
C TYR A 110 -2.74 25.70 4.34
N ILE A 111 -3.58 26.46 3.64
CA ILE A 111 -4.41 27.54 4.25
C ILE A 111 -5.45 26.92 5.17
N GLU A 112 -6.14 25.85 4.74
CA GLU A 112 -7.07 25.11 5.58
C GLU A 112 -6.38 24.50 6.81
N LEU A 113 -5.16 24.00 6.65
CA LEU A 113 -4.37 23.48 7.78
C LEU A 113 -4.01 24.61 8.76
N PHE A 114 -3.58 25.76 8.24
CA PHE A 114 -3.23 26.92 9.04
C PHE A 114 -4.42 27.47 9.83
N ASN A 115 -5.60 27.55 9.23
CA ASN A 115 -6.81 28.05 9.88
C ASN A 115 -7.23 27.22 11.10
N GLU A 116 -6.91 25.94 11.10
CA GLU A 116 -7.24 25.01 12.19
C GLU A 116 -6.07 24.78 13.16
N GLU A 117 -4.95 25.51 13.01
CA GLU A 117 -3.71 25.34 13.80
C GLU A 117 -3.96 25.39 15.31
N LYS A 118 -4.88 26.26 15.78
CA LYS A 118 -5.22 26.38 17.20
C LYS A 118 -5.80 25.09 17.81
N TYR A 119 -6.58 24.34 17.03
CA TYR A 119 -7.18 23.09 17.50
C TYR A 119 -6.18 21.94 17.44
N ILE A 120 -5.28 21.94 16.46
CA ILE A 120 -4.14 21.00 16.40
C ILE A 120 -3.25 21.17 17.63
N LYS A 121 -2.90 22.42 17.98
CA LYS A 121 -2.18 22.73 19.22
C LYS A 121 -2.91 22.20 20.45
N ALA A 122 -4.21 22.45 20.54
CA ALA A 122 -5.02 21.96 21.64
C ALA A 122 -4.95 20.43 21.76
N LEU A 123 -5.09 19.67 20.67
CA LEU A 123 -4.97 18.21 20.71
C LEU A 123 -3.59 17.75 21.21
N LEU A 124 -2.51 18.32 20.67
CA LEU A 124 -1.15 18.00 21.10
C LEU A 124 -0.94 18.31 22.58
N SER A 125 -1.42 19.46 23.07
CA SER A 125 -1.34 19.83 24.49
C SER A 125 -2.12 18.88 25.41
N HIS A 126 -3.15 18.20 24.90
CA HIS A 126 -3.89 17.17 25.64
C HIS A 126 -3.25 15.77 25.53
N GLY A 127 -2.08 15.65 24.90
CA GLY A 127 -1.34 14.40 24.72
C GLY A 127 -1.87 13.51 23.60
N VAL A 128 -2.65 14.06 22.67
CA VAL A 128 -3.16 13.34 21.51
C VAL A 128 -2.10 13.38 20.40
N GLU A 129 -1.49 12.24 20.08
CA GLU A 129 -0.41 12.14 19.08
C GLU A 129 -0.74 11.19 17.91
N ASN A 130 -1.81 10.40 18.04
CA ASN A 130 -2.30 9.46 17.04
C ASN A 130 -3.12 10.16 15.94
N PHE A 131 -2.55 11.21 15.35
CA PHE A 131 -3.14 11.85 14.18
C PHE A 131 -2.10 12.26 13.15
N SER A 132 -2.58 12.54 11.94
CA SER A 132 -1.78 12.88 10.79
C SER A 132 -2.51 13.84 9.87
N ILE A 133 -1.74 14.51 9.02
CA ILE A 133 -2.28 15.35 7.96
C ILE A 133 -2.20 14.57 6.65
N TYR A 134 -3.32 14.44 5.95
CA TYR A 134 -3.39 13.99 4.56
C TYR A 134 -3.67 15.19 3.67
N LEU A 135 -2.67 15.62 2.91
CA LEU A 135 -2.81 16.63 1.88
C LEU A 135 -3.29 15.97 0.58
N ALA A 136 -4.57 16.15 0.28
CA ALA A 136 -5.22 15.70 -0.92
C ALA A 136 -4.89 16.64 -2.09
N LEU A 137 -4.17 16.13 -3.06
CA LEU A 137 -3.69 16.86 -4.23
C LEU A 137 -4.65 16.65 -5.40
N LYS A 138 -4.91 17.72 -6.14
CA LYS A 138 -5.60 17.65 -7.43
C LYS A 138 -4.59 17.29 -8.51
N THR A 139 -5.05 16.50 -9.48
CA THR A 139 -4.21 15.91 -10.52
C THR A 139 -3.82 16.84 -11.65
N ILE A 140 -4.55 17.94 -11.85
CA ILE A 140 -4.30 18.87 -12.98
C ILE A 140 -3.25 19.92 -12.62
N ASP A 141 -3.10 20.28 -11.34
CA ASP A 141 -2.19 21.34 -10.87
C ASP A 141 -1.57 20.97 -9.52
N ILE A 142 -0.62 20.04 -9.51
CA ILE A 142 0.14 19.75 -8.28
C ILE A 142 1.03 20.97 -7.98
N ASN A 143 0.63 21.76 -7.00
CA ASN A 143 1.40 22.90 -6.54
C ASN A 143 2.44 22.45 -5.49
N ILE A 144 3.72 22.53 -5.85
CA ILE A 144 4.82 22.20 -4.92
C ILE A 144 4.88 23.17 -3.74
N GLU A 145 4.55 24.44 -3.91
CA GLU A 145 4.51 25.43 -2.83
C GLU A 145 3.49 25.02 -1.77
N ASN A 146 2.34 24.48 -2.19
CA ASN A 146 1.33 23.97 -1.25
C ASN A 146 1.87 22.80 -0.40
N ILE A 147 2.70 21.93 -0.98
CA ILE A 147 3.38 20.84 -0.27
C ILE A 147 4.41 21.43 0.71
N LEU A 148 5.28 22.33 0.24
CA LEU A 148 6.33 22.97 1.05
C LEU A 148 5.74 23.78 2.23
N SER A 149 4.70 24.57 1.99
CA SER A 149 3.98 25.30 3.04
C SER A 149 3.32 24.37 4.05
N SER A 150 2.76 23.24 3.60
CA SER A 150 2.21 22.22 4.50
C SER A 150 3.31 21.54 5.34
N ILE A 151 4.48 21.27 4.74
CA ILE A 151 5.66 20.74 5.44
C ILE A 151 6.09 21.70 6.55
N ASN A 152 6.16 23.00 6.27
CA ASN A 152 6.57 23.99 7.27
C ASN A 152 5.67 23.97 8.52
N ILE A 153 4.34 23.87 8.33
CA ILE A 153 3.40 23.75 9.44
C ILE A 153 3.57 22.41 10.16
N CYS A 154 3.67 21.30 9.43
CA CYS A 154 3.81 19.98 10.04
C CYS A 154 5.14 19.84 10.81
N ARG A 155 6.24 20.36 10.27
CA ARG A 155 7.57 20.38 10.90
C ARG A 155 7.54 21.13 12.24
N LYS A 156 6.87 22.29 12.28
CA LYS A 156 6.72 23.11 13.51
C LYS A 156 6.09 22.35 14.68
N TYR A 157 5.20 21.39 14.40
CA TYR A 157 4.45 20.63 15.41
C TYR A 157 4.82 19.15 15.46
N GLY A 158 5.84 18.70 14.72
CA GLY A 158 6.23 17.29 14.66
C GLY A 158 5.14 16.37 14.07
N LEU A 159 4.24 16.89 13.24
CA LEU A 159 3.13 16.11 12.67
C LEU A 159 3.64 15.15 11.60
N LYS A 160 2.86 14.10 11.30
CA LYS A 160 3.09 13.25 10.13
C LYS A 160 2.34 13.82 8.93
N LEU A 161 3.06 14.12 7.85
CA LEU A 161 2.46 14.52 6.58
C LEU A 161 2.37 13.35 5.62
N ARG A 162 1.19 13.19 5.05
CA ARG A 162 0.90 12.29 3.93
C ARG A 162 0.40 13.10 2.75
N ILE A 163 0.84 12.74 1.56
CA ILE A 163 0.39 13.36 0.32
C ILE A 163 -0.13 12.28 -0.61
N GLY A 164 -1.22 12.57 -1.31
CA GLY A 164 -1.87 11.61 -2.18
C GLY A 164 -2.94 12.29 -3.02
N GLU A 165 -3.55 11.53 -3.92
CA GLU A 165 -4.78 11.96 -4.59
C GLU A 165 -5.93 12.18 -3.60
N ILE A 166 -7.02 12.79 -4.06
CA ILE A 166 -8.26 12.87 -3.28
C ILE A 166 -8.67 11.45 -2.85
N PRO A 167 -8.82 11.17 -1.54
CA PRO A 167 -9.13 9.83 -1.05
C PRO A 167 -10.37 9.27 -1.73
N TYR A 168 -10.21 8.09 -2.31
CA TYR A 168 -11.27 7.34 -2.97
C TYR A 168 -12.00 8.12 -4.09
N SER A 169 -11.28 9.00 -4.80
CA SER A 169 -11.75 9.64 -6.04
C SER A 169 -11.30 8.92 -7.33
N TYR A 170 -12.17 8.95 -8.36
CA TYR A 170 -11.92 8.37 -9.68
C TYR A 170 -11.18 9.32 -10.64
N ILE A 171 -10.97 10.59 -10.25
CA ILE A 171 -10.88 11.66 -11.23
C ILE A 171 -9.61 11.60 -12.08
N TYR A 172 -8.42 11.24 -11.57
CA TYR A 172 -7.26 10.83 -12.39
C TYR A 172 -6.29 9.97 -11.55
N VAL A 173 -5.23 9.41 -12.15
CA VAL A 173 -4.12 8.76 -11.43
C VAL A 173 -3.02 9.80 -11.24
N LEU A 174 -2.60 10.01 -10.00
CA LEU A 174 -1.53 10.94 -9.67
C LEU A 174 -0.20 10.20 -9.53
N ASP A 175 0.75 10.47 -10.42
CA ASP A 175 2.11 9.96 -10.29
C ASP A 175 2.97 10.93 -9.47
N LEU A 176 2.77 10.87 -8.15
CA LEU A 176 3.52 11.69 -7.20
C LEU A 176 5.00 11.34 -7.13
N GLN A 177 5.36 10.07 -7.41
CA GLN A 177 6.75 9.65 -7.38
C GLN A 177 7.52 10.37 -8.49
N ARG A 178 7.02 10.28 -9.72
CA ARG A 178 7.62 10.97 -10.86
C ARG A 178 7.66 12.47 -10.65
N PHE A 179 6.55 13.07 -10.20
CA PHE A 179 6.46 14.51 -9.95
C PHE A 179 7.55 15.04 -8.99
N LEU A 180 7.84 14.28 -7.92
CA LEU A 180 8.84 14.65 -6.92
C LEU A 180 10.26 14.36 -7.38
N ILE A 181 10.49 13.22 -8.05
CA ILE A 181 11.79 12.84 -8.61
C ILE A 181 12.24 13.84 -9.68
N GLU A 182 11.32 14.32 -10.54
CA GLU A 182 11.59 15.35 -11.55
C GLU A 182 12.02 16.69 -10.94
N ARG A 183 11.69 16.93 -9.66
CA ARG A 183 12.08 18.12 -8.89
C ARG A 183 13.33 17.90 -8.03
N GLY A 184 13.97 16.74 -8.14
CA GLY A 184 15.21 16.43 -7.43
C GLY A 184 15.03 15.88 -6.02
N TYR A 185 13.80 15.53 -5.61
CA TYR A 185 13.56 14.93 -4.29
C TYR A 185 13.82 13.43 -4.29
N GLU A 186 14.28 12.92 -3.14
CA GLU A 186 14.50 11.49 -2.94
C GLU A 186 13.18 10.80 -2.63
N VAL A 187 12.90 9.71 -3.37
CA VAL A 187 11.70 8.88 -3.18
C VAL A 187 12.13 7.42 -3.10
N SER A 188 11.68 6.73 -2.06
CA SER A 188 12.01 5.34 -1.78
C SER A 188 11.24 4.38 -2.70
N LEU A 189 11.62 3.11 -2.67
CA LEU A 189 10.76 2.01 -3.08
C LEU A 189 9.52 1.90 -2.15
N PRO A 190 8.43 1.28 -2.61
CA PRO A 190 7.23 1.11 -1.79
C PRO A 190 7.53 0.20 -0.61
N TYR A 191 7.11 0.61 0.59
CA TYR A 191 7.36 -0.14 1.84
C TYR A 191 6.13 -0.92 2.33
N GLY A 192 4.97 -0.72 1.72
CA GLY A 192 3.74 -1.39 2.11
C GLY A 192 2.50 -0.65 1.61
N TYR A 193 1.39 -0.83 2.32
CA TYR A 193 0.13 -0.16 2.04
C TYR A 193 -0.37 0.60 3.26
N LEU A 194 -1.18 1.61 2.99
CA LEU A 194 -1.84 2.43 3.99
C LEU A 194 -3.11 3.04 3.39
N TYR A 195 -4.24 2.86 4.07
CA TYR A 195 -5.58 3.31 3.63
C TYR A 195 -6.03 2.70 2.30
N GLY A 196 -5.52 1.51 1.99
CA GLY A 196 -5.73 0.84 0.73
C GLY A 196 -4.91 1.43 -0.43
N TYR A 197 -3.96 2.32 -0.14
CA TYR A 197 -3.01 2.89 -1.09
C TYR A 197 -1.63 2.27 -0.90
N ARG A 198 -0.82 2.25 -1.95
CA ARG A 198 0.59 1.86 -1.86
C ARG A 198 1.38 3.02 -1.27
N ALA A 199 2.22 2.73 -0.30
CA ALA A 199 2.91 3.73 0.51
C ALA A 199 4.41 3.78 0.19
N TYR A 200 4.91 4.99 -0.02
CA TYR A 200 6.30 5.32 -0.30
C TYR A 200 6.77 6.39 0.67
N THR A 201 8.08 6.46 0.92
CA THR A 201 8.68 7.55 1.68
C THR A 201 9.37 8.50 0.70
N ALA A 202 9.19 9.80 0.89
CA ALA A 202 10.00 10.81 0.23
C ALA A 202 10.59 11.79 1.24
N TYR A 203 11.74 12.35 0.89
CA TYR A 203 12.39 13.39 1.67
C TYR A 203 12.36 14.69 0.88
N ILE A 204 11.65 15.68 1.43
CA ILE A 204 11.49 17.02 0.86
C ILE A 204 12.05 17.99 1.89
N ASP A 205 13.16 18.66 1.57
CA ASP A 205 13.91 19.53 2.49
C ASP A 205 14.18 18.84 3.85
N ASP A 206 14.78 17.64 3.81
CA ASP A 206 15.07 16.77 4.96
C ASP A 206 13.86 16.35 5.79
N TYR A 207 12.64 16.64 5.33
CA TYR A 207 11.42 16.28 6.02
C TYR A 207 10.78 15.05 5.37
N ARG A 208 10.48 14.06 6.21
CA ARG A 208 9.90 12.78 5.78
C ARG A 208 8.42 12.92 5.47
N VAL A 209 8.05 12.67 4.22
CA VAL A 209 6.67 12.66 3.73
C VAL A 209 6.28 11.25 3.28
N THR A 210 5.06 10.82 3.64
CA THR A 210 4.51 9.58 3.07
C THR A 210 3.72 9.89 1.82
N ILE A 211 4.08 9.27 0.70
CA ILE A 211 3.34 9.37 -0.56
C ILE A 211 2.39 8.18 -0.67
N LEU A 212 1.15 8.43 -1.07
CA LEU A 212 0.11 7.43 -1.27
C LEU A 212 -0.34 7.41 -2.73
N THR A 213 -0.15 6.27 -3.40
CA THR A 213 -0.57 6.05 -4.79
C THR A 213 -1.51 4.85 -4.90
N LYS A 214 -2.34 4.80 -5.94
CA LYS A 214 -3.27 3.68 -6.15
C LYS A 214 -2.50 2.36 -6.28
N PRO A 215 -2.98 1.26 -5.68
CA PRO A 215 -2.32 -0.05 -5.80
C PRO A 215 -2.46 -0.59 -7.23
N LEU A 216 -1.56 -1.51 -7.59
CA LEU A 216 -1.64 -2.23 -8.86
C LEU A 216 -2.90 -3.11 -8.91
N ARG A 217 -3.40 -3.40 -10.12
CA ARG A 217 -4.70 -4.07 -10.32
C ARG A 217 -4.81 -5.41 -9.60
N GLU A 218 -3.76 -6.22 -9.68
CA GLU A 218 -3.70 -7.58 -9.13
C GLU A 218 -3.58 -7.62 -7.60
N GLU A 219 -3.16 -6.49 -7.01
CA GLU A 219 -2.89 -6.34 -5.57
C GLU A 219 -4.09 -5.74 -4.81
N CYS A 220 -5.11 -5.24 -5.51
CA CYS A 220 -6.21 -4.52 -4.87
C CYS A 220 -7.21 -5.47 -4.17
N ARG A 221 -7.06 -5.65 -2.86
CA ARG A 221 -7.98 -6.41 -2.01
C ARG A 221 -8.72 -5.51 -1.02
N LYS A 222 -9.65 -4.73 -1.56
CA LYS A 222 -10.52 -3.87 -0.76
C LYS A 222 -11.90 -4.50 -0.60
N LEU A 223 -12.57 -4.09 0.46
CA LEU A 223 -14.01 -4.27 0.62
C LEU A 223 -14.57 -2.95 1.14
N TYR A 224 -15.67 -2.47 0.57
CA TYR A 224 -16.27 -1.18 0.91
C TYR A 224 -17.75 -1.34 1.26
N LEU A 225 -18.13 -0.95 2.48
CA LEU A 225 -19.50 -0.89 2.94
C LEU A 225 -19.97 0.57 2.98
N ASP A 226 -21.05 0.88 2.27
CA ASP A 226 -21.66 2.20 2.35
C ASP A 226 -22.68 2.31 3.51
N SER A 227 -23.25 3.51 3.66
CA SER A 227 -24.13 3.87 4.76
C SER A 227 -25.53 3.28 4.70
N ILE A 228 -25.94 2.72 3.56
CA ILE A 228 -27.27 2.13 3.35
C ILE A 228 -27.22 0.60 3.22
N GLY A 229 -26.03 -0.01 3.35
CA GLY A 229 -25.86 -1.45 3.39
C GLY A 229 -25.44 -2.10 2.08
N ARG A 230 -24.94 -1.31 1.12
CA ARG A 230 -24.39 -1.82 -0.13
C ARG A 230 -22.91 -2.13 0.05
N LEU A 231 -22.53 -3.35 -0.31
CA LEU A 231 -21.17 -3.86 -0.22
C LEU A 231 -20.54 -3.91 -1.61
N TYR A 232 -19.46 -3.17 -1.79
CA TYR A 232 -18.69 -3.08 -3.01
C TYR A 232 -17.31 -3.67 -2.79
N LYS A 233 -16.60 -4.00 -3.87
CA LYS A 233 -15.15 -4.24 -3.79
C LYS A 233 -14.39 -2.99 -3.34
N CYS A 234 -14.79 -1.83 -3.84
CA CYS A 234 -14.04 -0.60 -3.66
C CYS A 234 -15.00 0.58 -3.82
N PRO A 235 -14.76 1.73 -3.17
CA PRO A 235 -15.63 2.90 -3.33
C PRO A 235 -15.76 3.41 -4.77
N PHE A 236 -14.90 2.95 -5.68
CA PHE A 236 -14.89 3.36 -7.08
C PHE A 236 -15.86 2.57 -7.99
N LEU A 237 -16.48 1.50 -7.49
CA LEU A 237 -17.29 0.60 -8.34
C LEU A 237 -18.78 0.88 -8.20
N SER A 238 -19.51 0.67 -9.29
CA SER A 238 -20.97 0.76 -9.31
C SER A 238 -21.65 -0.55 -8.90
N GLU A 239 -21.01 -1.71 -9.12
CA GLU A 239 -21.56 -3.02 -8.77
C GLU A 239 -21.45 -3.30 -7.27
N TYR A 240 -22.58 -3.69 -6.67
CA TYR A 240 -22.68 -3.99 -5.24
C TYR A 240 -23.50 -5.23 -4.94
N ILE A 241 -23.27 -5.76 -3.73
CA ILE A 241 -24.15 -6.70 -3.05
C ILE A 241 -24.99 -5.92 -2.05
N ASP A 242 -26.30 -6.13 -2.07
CA ASP A 242 -27.21 -5.55 -1.09
C ASP A 242 -27.29 -6.41 0.18
N LEU A 243 -26.60 -6.01 1.25
CA LEU A 243 -26.58 -6.76 2.51
C LEU A 243 -27.93 -6.78 3.26
N THR A 244 -28.95 -6.06 2.77
CA THR A 244 -30.30 -6.20 3.30
C THR A 244 -30.96 -7.53 2.91
N ASN A 245 -30.46 -8.23 1.87
CA ASN A 245 -31.02 -9.49 1.38
C ASN A 245 -30.45 -10.73 2.11
N ASP A 246 -31.31 -11.53 2.77
CA ASP A 246 -31.01 -12.70 3.63
C ASP A 246 -30.23 -13.88 3.02
N THR A 247 -30.00 -13.89 1.72
CA THR A 247 -29.41 -15.05 1.00
C THR A 247 -27.89 -14.99 0.77
N ILE A 248 -27.20 -13.96 1.27
CA ILE A 248 -25.78 -13.74 0.97
C ILE A 248 -24.85 -14.68 1.76
N SER A 249 -23.97 -15.36 1.04
CA SER A 249 -22.93 -16.22 1.61
C SER A 249 -21.53 -15.58 1.55
N ILE A 250 -20.61 -16.09 2.37
CA ILE A 250 -19.20 -15.66 2.38
C ILE A 250 -18.50 -15.93 1.04
N GLY A 251 -18.94 -16.92 0.27
CA GLY A 251 -18.39 -17.21 -1.06
C GLY A 251 -18.57 -16.04 -2.03
N VAL A 252 -19.71 -15.33 -1.94
CA VAL A 252 -19.98 -14.15 -2.78
C VAL A 252 -19.06 -13.00 -2.40
N ILE A 253 -18.87 -12.75 -1.10
CA ILE A 253 -17.97 -11.70 -0.59
C ILE A 253 -16.52 -11.96 -1.03
N ARG A 254 -16.04 -13.21 -0.89
CA ARG A 254 -14.71 -13.62 -1.35
C ARG A 254 -14.57 -13.38 -2.86
N LYS A 255 -15.56 -13.78 -3.67
CA LYS A 255 -15.54 -13.55 -5.12
C LYS A 255 -15.38 -12.07 -5.47
N ILE A 256 -16.07 -11.17 -4.78
CA ILE A 256 -15.92 -9.72 -5.03
C ILE A 256 -14.55 -9.20 -4.60
N MET A 257 -14.09 -9.56 -3.40
CA MET A 257 -12.80 -9.12 -2.88
C MET A 257 -11.61 -9.58 -3.74
N PHE A 258 -11.69 -10.82 -4.26
CA PHE A 258 -10.64 -11.44 -5.05
C PHE A 258 -10.77 -11.25 -6.57
N SER A 259 -11.84 -10.63 -7.06
CA SER A 259 -12.01 -10.34 -8.48
C SER A 259 -10.88 -9.45 -9.03
N ASP A 260 -10.87 -9.17 -10.33
CA ASP A 260 -9.99 -8.16 -10.92
C ASP A 260 -10.54 -6.74 -10.73
N CYS A 261 -9.66 -5.74 -10.74
CA CYS A 261 -10.12 -4.35 -10.72
C CYS A 261 -10.76 -4.01 -12.08
N PRO A 262 -12.07 -3.70 -12.16
CA PRO A 262 -12.72 -3.40 -13.43
C PRO A 262 -12.31 -2.01 -13.97
N ILE A 263 -11.67 -1.18 -13.14
CA ILE A 263 -11.15 0.12 -13.57
C ILE A 263 -9.94 -0.12 -14.46
N LYS A 264 -10.16 0.02 -15.76
CA LYS A 264 -9.09 0.06 -16.75
C LYS A 264 -8.37 1.39 -16.66
N TYR A 265 -7.42 1.52 -15.73
CA TYR A 265 -6.45 2.62 -15.80
C TYR A 265 -5.75 2.56 -17.16
N ARG A 266 -5.86 3.61 -17.97
CA ARG A 266 -4.96 3.85 -19.11
C ARG A 266 -3.59 4.26 -18.55
N LEU A 267 -2.93 3.35 -17.83
CA LEU A 267 -1.50 3.49 -17.63
C LEU A 267 -0.89 3.03 -18.96
N GLN A 268 -0.66 3.98 -19.86
CA GLN A 268 0.20 3.80 -21.04
C GLN A 268 1.68 3.82 -20.63
N ASP A 269 2.00 3.46 -19.40
CA ASP A 269 3.37 3.47 -18.92
C ASP A 269 3.93 2.04 -18.97
N TYR A 270 4.95 1.88 -19.80
CA TYR A 270 5.67 0.62 -19.98
C TYR A 270 6.75 0.50 -18.90
N ILE A 271 6.73 -0.61 -18.17
CA ILE A 271 7.73 -0.93 -17.15
C ILE A 271 8.88 -1.72 -17.80
N PRO A 272 10.16 -1.30 -17.68
CA PRO A 272 11.30 -1.94 -18.30
C PRO A 272 11.62 -3.16 -17.46
N ALA A 273 11.30 -4.32 -18.02
CA ALA A 273 11.76 -5.58 -17.47
C ALA A 273 13.25 -5.74 -17.77
N ILE A 274 14.12 -5.51 -16.78
CA ILE A 274 15.56 -5.72 -16.94
C ILE A 274 15.88 -7.19 -16.62
N ASN A 275 16.42 -7.88 -17.63
CA ASN A 275 16.92 -9.24 -17.49
C ASN A 275 18.45 -9.24 -17.63
N ILE A 276 19.14 -9.27 -16.49
CA ILE A 276 20.60 -9.32 -16.45
C ILE A 276 21.02 -10.79 -16.45
N SER A 277 21.67 -11.21 -17.52
CA SER A 277 22.32 -12.52 -17.64
C SER A 277 23.82 -12.30 -17.78
N LEU A 278 24.63 -13.27 -17.33
CA LEU A 278 26.07 -13.23 -17.50
C LEU A 278 26.48 -14.12 -18.67
N VAL A 279 27.51 -13.71 -19.40
CA VAL A 279 28.07 -14.51 -20.50
C VAL A 279 29.51 -14.83 -20.15
N THR A 280 29.86 -16.10 -20.31
CA THR A 280 31.24 -16.61 -20.18
C THR A 280 32.10 -16.12 -21.35
N THR A 281 33.42 -16.16 -21.21
CA THR A 281 34.35 -15.69 -22.26
C THR A 281 34.22 -16.47 -23.57
N ASP A 282 33.72 -17.70 -23.52
CA ASP A 282 33.43 -18.56 -24.67
C ASP A 282 31.96 -18.47 -25.13
N GLY A 283 31.22 -17.43 -24.72
CA GLY A 283 29.91 -17.07 -25.26
C GLY A 283 28.71 -17.81 -24.65
N LYS A 284 28.90 -18.62 -23.61
CA LYS A 284 27.79 -19.38 -22.99
C LYS A 284 27.06 -18.50 -21.98
N ILE A 285 25.74 -18.40 -22.17
CA ILE A 285 24.85 -17.58 -21.35
C ILE A 285 24.47 -18.32 -20.06
N ILE A 286 24.60 -17.61 -18.93
CA ILE A 286 24.11 -17.97 -17.61
C ILE A 286 22.84 -17.14 -17.36
N PRO A 287 21.65 -17.77 -17.40
CA PRO A 287 20.38 -17.07 -17.29
C PRO A 287 20.13 -16.41 -15.93
N LYS A 288 19.32 -15.35 -15.93
CA LYS A 288 18.89 -14.60 -14.73
C LYS A 288 18.27 -15.49 -13.65
N ASP A 289 17.36 -16.39 -14.01
CA ASP A 289 16.66 -17.27 -13.06
C ASP A 289 17.63 -18.19 -12.30
N ILE A 290 18.72 -18.61 -12.95
CA ILE A 290 19.80 -19.35 -12.29
C ILE A 290 20.62 -18.44 -11.36
N LEU A 291 20.95 -17.22 -11.79
CA LEU A 291 21.69 -16.26 -10.96
C LEU A 291 20.92 -15.90 -9.68
N GLU A 292 19.61 -15.65 -9.78
CA GLU A 292 18.71 -15.41 -8.64
C GLU A 292 18.66 -16.63 -7.72
N LEU A 293 18.56 -17.83 -8.28
CA LEU A 293 18.58 -19.07 -7.50
C LEU A 293 19.88 -19.25 -6.73
N LEU A 294 21.04 -18.99 -7.35
CA LEU A 294 22.34 -19.08 -6.67
C LEU A 294 22.44 -18.04 -5.54
N GLU A 295 21.92 -16.84 -5.72
CA GLU A 295 21.92 -15.80 -4.68
C GLU A 295 21.09 -16.23 -3.46
N VAL A 296 19.88 -16.72 -3.66
CA VAL A 296 19.03 -17.23 -2.57
C VAL A 296 19.66 -18.46 -1.91
N LEU A 297 20.29 -19.34 -2.70
CA LEU A 297 20.98 -20.52 -2.21
C LEU A 297 22.17 -20.17 -1.31
N MET A 298 22.90 -19.09 -1.61
CA MET A 298 24.01 -18.59 -0.77
C MET A 298 23.57 -18.35 0.67
N HIS A 299 22.34 -17.86 0.87
CA HIS A 299 21.78 -17.54 2.18
C HIS A 299 21.10 -18.74 2.84
N THR A 300 20.34 -19.51 2.08
CA THR A 300 19.52 -20.62 2.62
C THR A 300 20.31 -21.91 2.84
N LYS A 301 21.41 -22.11 2.10
CA LYS A 301 22.20 -23.36 2.09
C LYS A 301 21.37 -24.63 1.82
N SER A 302 20.20 -24.47 1.22
CA SER A 302 19.22 -25.52 0.94
C SER A 302 18.61 -25.28 -0.44
N PHE A 303 18.90 -26.17 -1.39
CA PHE A 303 18.41 -26.04 -2.76
C PHE A 303 16.88 -26.00 -2.83
N ARG A 304 16.22 -26.90 -2.09
CA ARG A 304 14.76 -27.00 -2.06
C ARG A 304 14.13 -25.73 -1.50
N THR A 305 14.66 -25.21 -0.39
CA THR A 305 14.18 -23.97 0.22
C THR A 305 14.39 -22.77 -0.70
N ALA A 306 15.53 -22.69 -1.40
CA ALA A 306 15.79 -21.63 -2.36
C ALA A 306 14.79 -21.65 -3.54
N CYS A 307 14.48 -22.83 -4.08
CA CYS A 307 13.45 -22.98 -5.10
C CYS A 307 12.05 -22.61 -4.60
N GLU A 308 11.67 -23.04 -3.39
CA GLU A 308 10.37 -22.71 -2.79
C GLU A 308 10.19 -21.20 -2.60
N LEU A 309 11.23 -20.49 -2.14
CA LEU A 309 11.20 -19.04 -1.99
C LEU A 309 11.04 -18.27 -3.32
N LEU A 310 11.55 -18.85 -4.42
CA LEU A 310 11.47 -18.27 -5.76
C LEU A 310 10.25 -18.76 -6.57
N GLY A 311 9.42 -19.65 -6.01
CA GLY A 311 8.29 -20.25 -6.72
C GLY A 311 8.70 -21.25 -7.81
N TYR A 312 9.90 -21.81 -7.73
CA TYR A 312 10.46 -22.74 -8.70
C TYR A 312 10.23 -24.20 -8.30
N LYS A 313 10.03 -25.08 -9.28
CA LYS A 313 9.97 -26.53 -9.05
C LYS A 313 11.40 -27.09 -8.88
N PRO A 314 11.76 -27.70 -7.73
CA PRO A 314 13.13 -28.16 -7.48
C PRO A 314 13.65 -29.16 -8.52
N SER A 315 12.83 -30.11 -8.95
CA SER A 315 13.20 -31.11 -9.97
C SER A 315 13.55 -30.48 -11.32
N THR A 316 12.84 -29.44 -11.73
CA THR A 316 13.13 -28.73 -12.99
C THR A 316 14.40 -27.91 -12.89
N TYR A 317 14.61 -27.22 -11.77
CA TYR A 317 15.76 -26.32 -11.63
C TYR A 317 17.07 -27.06 -11.34
N ILE A 318 17.03 -28.25 -10.72
CA ILE A 318 18.24 -29.07 -10.56
C ILE A 318 18.73 -29.57 -11.92
N GLU A 319 17.82 -29.98 -12.81
CA GLU A 319 18.16 -30.37 -14.19
C GLU A 319 18.69 -29.18 -15.00
N LYS A 320 18.07 -28.00 -14.87
CA LYS A 320 18.57 -26.76 -15.48
C LYS A 320 20.00 -26.44 -15.03
N ILE A 321 20.29 -26.54 -13.73
CA ILE A 321 21.64 -26.33 -13.20
C ILE A 321 22.60 -27.34 -13.81
N HIS A 322 22.30 -28.64 -13.76
CA HIS A 322 23.21 -29.66 -14.30
C HIS A 322 23.46 -29.49 -15.80
N SER A 323 22.43 -29.13 -16.57
CA SER A 323 22.56 -28.81 -17.98
C SER A 323 23.46 -27.60 -18.21
N LEU A 324 23.29 -26.54 -17.39
CA LEU A 324 24.13 -25.36 -17.46
C LEU A 324 25.59 -25.66 -17.05
N GLU A 325 25.82 -26.40 -15.96
CA GLU A 325 27.14 -26.85 -15.51
C GLU A 325 27.89 -27.61 -16.61
N LYS A 326 27.20 -28.53 -17.30
CA LYS A 326 27.75 -29.25 -18.46
C LYS A 326 28.13 -28.31 -19.59
N ARG A 327 27.33 -27.27 -19.84
CA ARG A 327 27.62 -26.27 -20.87
C ARG A 327 28.81 -25.41 -20.47
N ILE A 328 28.78 -24.77 -19.31
CA ILE A 328 29.80 -23.80 -18.88
C ILE A 328 31.12 -24.45 -18.45
N GLY A 329 31.13 -25.76 -18.18
CA GLY A 329 32.34 -26.54 -17.90
C GLY A 329 32.81 -26.49 -16.45
N PHE A 330 32.03 -25.90 -15.53
CA PHE A 330 32.32 -25.89 -14.10
C PHE A 330 31.04 -26.06 -13.29
N LYS A 331 31.19 -26.55 -12.05
CA LYS A 331 30.05 -26.74 -11.13
C LYS A 331 29.64 -25.42 -10.50
N LEU A 332 28.34 -25.24 -10.33
CA LEU A 332 27.76 -24.10 -9.64
C LEU A 332 27.44 -24.44 -8.18
N ILE A 333 27.07 -25.69 -7.92
CA ILE A 333 26.65 -26.14 -6.58
C ILE A 333 27.37 -27.42 -6.17
N VAL A 334 27.56 -27.59 -4.87
CA VAL A 334 28.02 -28.83 -4.24
C VAL A 334 26.98 -29.22 -3.19
N THR A 335 26.46 -30.44 -3.28
CA THR A 335 25.50 -30.95 -2.30
C THR A 335 26.13 -32.06 -1.49
N ASN A 336 26.13 -31.88 -0.17
CA ASN A 336 26.50 -32.92 0.78
C ASN A 336 25.23 -33.62 1.25
N ARG A 337 25.14 -34.93 0.97
CA ARG A 337 24.06 -35.78 1.47
C ARG A 337 24.23 -35.95 2.98
N GLY A 338 23.42 -35.24 3.76
CA GLY A 338 23.31 -35.42 5.19
C GLY A 338 22.25 -36.48 5.48
N GLY A 339 22.60 -37.51 6.26
CA GLY A 339 21.62 -38.40 6.91
C GLY A 339 20.78 -37.62 7.96
N HIS A 340 20.84 -38.01 9.23
CA HIS A 340 20.07 -37.34 10.30
C HIS A 340 20.30 -35.81 10.44
N LYS A 341 21.35 -35.24 9.84
CA LYS A 341 21.71 -33.81 9.96
C LYS A 341 21.14 -32.88 8.86
N ARG A 342 20.23 -33.37 7.99
CA ARG A 342 19.69 -32.68 6.80
C ARG A 342 20.78 -32.36 5.76
N GLY A 343 20.48 -32.55 4.48
CA GLY A 343 21.42 -32.26 3.39
C GLY A 343 21.70 -30.76 3.27
N ILE A 344 22.94 -30.41 2.94
CA ILE A 344 23.36 -29.02 2.73
C ILE A 344 23.78 -28.86 1.27
N THR A 345 23.31 -27.79 0.62
CA THR A 345 23.78 -27.39 -0.70
C THR A 345 24.50 -26.05 -0.60
N LEU A 346 25.75 -26.02 -1.05
CA LEU A 346 26.61 -24.85 -1.04
C LEU A 346 26.99 -24.45 -2.47
N LEU A 347 27.36 -23.19 -2.63
CA LEU A 347 27.93 -22.67 -3.86
C LEU A 347 29.41 -23.06 -3.98
N THR A 348 29.87 -23.29 -5.21
CA THR A 348 31.30 -23.43 -5.51
C THR A 348 32.02 -22.07 -5.43
N PRO A 349 33.35 -22.04 -5.28
CA PRO A 349 34.13 -20.80 -5.39
C PRO A 349 33.88 -20.04 -6.71
N GLU A 350 33.70 -20.77 -7.81
CA GLU A 350 33.39 -20.20 -9.12
C GLU A 350 32.01 -19.53 -9.14
N ALA A 351 31.01 -20.18 -8.55
CA ALA A 351 29.66 -19.61 -8.43
C ALA A 351 29.62 -18.38 -7.53
N LEU A 352 30.44 -18.32 -6.47
CA LEU A 352 30.55 -17.13 -5.62
C LEU A 352 31.14 -15.95 -6.39
N ARG A 353 32.24 -16.15 -7.11
CA ARG A 353 32.84 -15.10 -7.97
C ARG A 353 31.88 -14.63 -9.06
N LEU A 354 31.11 -15.55 -9.64
CA LEU A 354 30.07 -15.25 -10.61
C LEU A 354 28.98 -14.36 -10.00
N LEU A 355 28.50 -14.70 -8.80
CA LEU A 355 27.49 -13.93 -8.07
C LEU A 355 27.97 -12.54 -7.66
N GLU A 356 29.22 -12.40 -7.22
CA GLU A 356 29.79 -11.08 -6.91
C GLU A 356 29.77 -10.16 -8.13
N LYS A 357 30.20 -10.67 -9.29
CA LYS A 357 30.12 -9.91 -10.56
C LYS A 357 28.68 -9.56 -10.92
N TYR A 358 27.76 -10.50 -10.77
CA TYR A 358 26.34 -10.28 -11.02
C TYR A 358 25.78 -9.17 -10.12
N LYS A 359 26.10 -9.19 -8.82
CA LYS A 359 25.65 -8.19 -7.84
C LYS A 359 26.15 -6.79 -8.19
N VAL A 360 27.45 -6.64 -8.45
CA VAL A 360 28.05 -5.35 -8.83
C VAL A 360 27.40 -4.79 -10.09
N ILE A 361 27.19 -5.63 -11.11
CA ILE A 361 26.53 -5.22 -12.36
C ILE A 361 25.07 -4.85 -12.11
N ARG A 362 24.33 -5.65 -11.33
CA ARG A 362 22.93 -5.39 -10.99
C ARG A 362 22.80 -4.07 -10.24
N GLU A 363 23.62 -3.84 -9.23
CA GLU A 363 23.64 -2.59 -8.45
C GLU A 363 24.00 -1.38 -9.31
N TYR A 364 25.00 -1.51 -10.19
CA TYR A 364 25.38 -0.47 -11.13
C TYR A 364 24.25 -0.14 -12.11
N ILE A 365 23.64 -1.16 -12.72
CA ILE A 365 22.52 -0.99 -13.66
C ILE A 365 21.32 -0.39 -12.93
N SER A 366 20.96 -0.90 -11.76
CA SER A 366 19.90 -0.33 -10.92
C SER A 366 20.18 1.15 -10.64
N LYS A 367 21.37 1.49 -10.15
CA LYS A 367 21.79 2.87 -9.89
C LYS A 367 21.69 3.75 -11.14
N LYS A 368 22.17 3.28 -12.30
CA LYS A 368 22.12 4.04 -13.57
C LYS A 368 20.71 4.21 -14.12
N MET A 369 19.87 3.21 -13.94
CA MET A 369 18.45 3.25 -14.26
C MET A 369 17.71 4.30 -13.41
N PHE A 370 18.14 4.54 -12.17
CA PHE A 370 17.65 5.64 -11.32
C PHE A 370 18.29 7.02 -11.64
N GLU A 371 19.46 7.07 -12.28
CA GLU A 371 20.24 8.30 -12.52
C GLU A 371 19.99 9.00 -13.87
N GLY A 372 19.48 8.34 -14.93
CA GLY A 372 19.36 9.01 -16.23
C GLY A 372 18.42 8.40 -17.26
N LYS A 373 17.69 9.29 -17.98
CA LYS A 373 16.86 9.16 -19.21
C LYS A 373 15.87 7.98 -19.36
N TYR A 374 15.93 6.94 -18.56
CA TYR A 374 15.00 5.79 -18.54
C TYR A 374 14.10 5.77 -17.30
N ARG A 375 14.09 6.86 -16.51
CA ARG A 375 13.15 7.09 -15.40
C ARG A 375 11.68 7.00 -15.81
N ASN A 376 11.37 7.20 -17.09
CA ASN A 376 10.01 7.08 -17.64
C ASN A 376 9.53 5.64 -17.81
N PHE A 377 10.41 4.67 -17.58
CA PHE A 377 10.07 3.27 -17.75
C PHE A 377 9.93 2.63 -16.35
N ILE A 378 10.82 2.83 -15.38
CA ILE A 378 10.78 2.03 -14.12
C ILE A 378 9.60 2.43 -13.22
N ILE A 379 8.57 1.59 -13.20
CA ILE A 379 7.39 1.61 -12.31
C ILE A 379 7.37 0.35 -11.45
#